data_AF-A0A803NPX0-F1
#
_entry.id   AF-A0A803NPX0-F1
#
_cell.length_a   1.000
_cell.length_b   1.000
_cell.length_c   1.000
_cell.angle_alpha   90.00
_cell.angle_beta   90.00
_cell.angle_gamma   90.00
#
_symmetry.space_group_name_H-M   'P 1'
#
loop_
_entity.id
_entity.type
_entity.pdbx_description
1 polymer ?
#
loop_
_entity_poly.entity_id
_entity_poly.type
_entity_poly.pdbx_seq_one_letter_code
_entity_poly.pdbx_strand_id
1 'polypeptide(L)'
;MFECGGIEVGINFSDKIADALSWMRFIKTWAMMARDGTTTMLPKSLQPEFVSATLFPPRPQSLIDIKTDVMKKGVISKIFVFNGFAIEALRAMYWDKENNIRPSRVETLSTFIISRYEAAVSKIPKPKKERVYTILHTVNLHPRMNPPLAENSFGNFLVYAGTQIPASSINGEASITSGLVKKIREGVKKMNKEYIRKLQMGEEDELSKIQQNSESIEKRGGEVIEFQVTSLSRFHFYEIDFGWGKPDWSSTGAWSFDKIIALFDTSDGDGIEAYVNLNEEDMAKFEADEMLRKFITPNYYSSRHNINSNL
;
A
#
# COMPACT_ATOMS: atom_id res chain seq x y z
N MET A 1 -15.88 24.40 -4.10
CA MET A 1 -16.96 24.62 -3.12
C MET A 1 -18.26 24.22 -3.78
N PHE A 2 -19.04 23.38 -3.11
CA PHE A 2 -20.33 22.88 -3.59
C PHE A 2 -21.45 23.87 -3.25
N GLU A 3 -22.60 23.74 -3.93
CA GLU A 3 -23.78 24.58 -3.67
C GLU A 3 -24.29 24.51 -2.23
N CYS A 4 -24.07 23.37 -1.55
CA CYS A 4 -24.42 23.18 -0.14
C CYS A 4 -23.41 23.80 0.85
N GLY A 5 -22.38 24.47 0.36
CA GLY A 5 -21.30 25.04 1.18
C GLY A 5 -20.17 24.07 1.52
N GLY A 6 -20.28 22.79 1.13
CA GLY A 6 -19.21 21.81 1.29
C GLY A 6 -17.95 22.19 0.50
N ILE A 7 -16.78 21.75 0.96
CA ILE A 7 -15.50 22.06 0.33
C ILE A 7 -14.73 20.76 0.12
N GLU A 8 -14.16 20.62 -1.08
CA GLU A 8 -13.22 19.56 -1.42
C GLU A 8 -11.87 20.19 -1.73
N VAL A 9 -10.81 19.60 -1.19
CA VAL A 9 -9.42 19.99 -1.46
C VAL A 9 -8.75 18.84 -2.20
N GLY A 10 -8.67 18.97 -3.53
CA GLY A 10 -7.93 18.04 -4.38
C GLY A 10 -6.44 18.37 -4.39
N ILE A 11 -5.59 17.35 -4.24
CA ILE A 11 -4.14 17.52 -4.18
C ILE A 11 -3.46 16.47 -5.08
N ASN A 12 -2.53 16.90 -5.93
CA ASN A 12 -1.81 16.02 -6.86
C ASN A 12 -0.28 16.12 -6.65
N PHE A 13 0.27 15.00 -6.17
CA PHE A 13 1.68 14.65 -5.95
C PHE A 13 2.39 14.04 -7.16
N SER A 14 3.58 14.50 -7.54
CA SER A 14 4.50 13.70 -8.35
C SER A 14 5.33 12.78 -7.45
N ASP A 15 5.04 11.48 -7.45
CA ASP A 15 5.78 10.48 -6.66
C ASP A 15 7.28 10.41 -7.00
N LYS A 16 7.72 11.00 -8.12
CA LYS A 16 9.15 11.18 -8.43
C LYS A 16 9.87 12.07 -7.42
N ILE A 17 9.14 12.97 -6.76
CA ILE A 17 9.72 14.00 -5.89
C ILE A 17 9.66 13.57 -4.43
N ALA A 18 8.57 12.95 -3.98
CA ALA A 18 8.51 12.42 -2.62
C ALA A 18 7.47 11.32 -2.41
N ASP A 19 7.59 10.73 -1.22
CA ASP A 19 6.66 9.74 -0.70
C ASP A 19 5.44 10.40 -0.02
N ALA A 20 4.43 9.57 0.27
CA ALA A 20 3.23 10.01 0.95
C ALA A 20 3.50 10.68 2.32
N LEU A 21 4.62 10.35 2.99
CA LEU A 21 4.89 10.89 4.34
C LEU A 21 5.34 12.34 4.22
N SER A 22 6.20 12.60 3.26
CA SER A 22 6.60 13.94 2.87
C SER A 22 5.37 14.77 2.44
N TRP A 23 4.44 14.18 1.67
CA TRP A 23 3.20 14.88 1.27
C TRP A 23 2.33 15.23 2.47
N MET A 24 2.13 14.27 3.37
CA MET A 24 1.34 14.49 4.57
C MET A 24 1.94 15.58 5.45
N ARG A 25 3.26 15.64 5.58
CA ARG A 25 3.96 16.72 6.29
C ARG A 25 3.70 18.07 5.63
N PHE A 26 3.80 18.16 4.31
CA PHE A 26 3.47 19.39 3.58
C PHE A 26 2.02 19.83 3.83
N ILE A 27 1.05 18.92 3.71
CA ILE A 27 -0.37 19.25 3.87
C ILE A 27 -0.66 19.71 5.31
N LYS A 28 -0.08 19.05 6.32
CA LYS A 28 -0.22 19.46 7.73
C LYS A 28 0.36 20.85 7.97
N THR A 29 1.54 21.14 7.44
CA THR A 29 2.16 22.48 7.54
C THR A 29 1.30 23.52 6.83
N TRP A 30 0.80 23.21 5.63
CA TRP A 30 -0.07 24.11 4.87
C TRP A 30 -1.38 24.41 5.63
N ALA A 31 -2.05 23.39 6.15
CA ALA A 31 -3.28 23.55 6.93
C ALA A 31 -3.05 24.38 8.21
N MET A 32 -1.96 24.12 8.93
CA MET A 32 -1.55 24.91 10.09
C MET A 32 -1.34 26.39 9.72
N MET A 33 -0.57 26.67 8.67
CA MET A 33 -0.31 28.05 8.23
C MET A 33 -1.59 28.79 7.82
N ALA A 34 -2.49 28.10 7.11
CA ALA A 34 -3.77 28.65 6.68
C ALA A 34 -4.65 29.01 7.87
N ARG A 35 -4.74 28.12 8.86
CA ARG A 35 -5.53 28.33 10.09
C ARG A 35 -4.98 29.46 10.95
N ASP A 36 -3.66 29.49 11.14
CA ASP A 36 -3.02 30.41 12.08
C ASP A 36 -2.77 31.80 11.44
N GLY A 37 -3.09 31.98 10.16
CA GLY A 37 -2.86 33.23 9.42
C GLY A 37 -1.37 33.61 9.35
N THR A 38 -0.47 32.63 9.46
CA THR A 38 0.96 32.87 9.62
C THR A 38 1.59 33.25 8.27
N THR A 39 2.08 34.48 8.17
CA THR A 39 2.84 35.01 7.01
C THR A 39 4.35 35.07 7.24
N THR A 40 4.82 34.62 8.41
CA THR A 40 6.24 34.61 8.79
C THR A 40 6.92 33.29 8.40
N MET A 41 8.26 33.31 8.39
CA MET A 41 9.08 32.14 8.08
C MET A 41 8.79 30.99 9.06
N LEU A 42 8.57 29.79 8.51
CA LEU A 42 8.37 28.57 9.30
C LEU A 42 9.56 28.32 10.25
N PRO A 43 9.33 27.78 11.46
CA PRO A 43 10.40 27.24 12.29
C PRO A 43 11.27 26.27 11.49
N LYS A 44 12.59 26.26 11.73
CA LYS A 44 13.53 25.40 10.99
C LYS A 44 13.13 23.91 11.01
N SER A 45 12.53 23.45 12.11
CA SER A 45 12.03 22.08 12.27
C SER A 45 10.83 21.72 11.37
N LEU A 46 10.17 22.70 10.74
CA LEU A 46 9.07 22.50 9.79
C LEU A 46 9.47 22.82 8.35
N GLN A 47 10.65 23.41 8.15
CA GLN A 47 11.17 23.70 6.81
C GLN A 47 11.68 22.40 6.17
N PRO A 48 11.24 22.04 4.95
CA PRO A 48 11.62 20.80 4.31
C PRO A 48 13.13 20.75 4.04
N GLU A 49 13.75 19.64 4.41
CA GLU A 49 15.15 19.34 4.14
C GLU A 49 15.28 18.31 3.02
N PHE A 50 15.88 18.72 1.90
CA PHE A 50 16.05 17.90 0.71
C PHE A 50 17.39 17.16 0.74
N VAL A 51 17.45 16.07 1.49
CA VAL A 51 18.69 15.28 1.71
C VAL A 51 18.77 14.00 0.86
N SER A 52 17.75 13.70 0.05
CA SER A 52 17.64 12.43 -0.68
C SER A 52 18.83 12.17 -1.59
N ALA A 53 19.27 13.13 -2.40
CA ALA A 53 20.39 12.95 -3.33
C ALA A 53 21.75 12.80 -2.62
N THR A 54 21.89 13.36 -1.41
CA THR A 54 23.09 13.17 -0.58
C THR A 54 23.11 11.77 0.03
N LEU A 55 21.96 11.29 0.49
CA LEU A 55 21.84 9.97 1.12
C LEU A 55 21.81 8.82 0.12
N PHE A 56 21.23 9.05 -1.06
CA PHE A 56 21.07 8.11 -2.16
C PHE A 56 21.48 8.80 -3.46
N PRO A 57 22.79 8.85 -3.77
CA PRO A 57 23.27 9.48 -5.00
C PRO A 57 22.61 8.88 -6.25
N PRO A 58 22.15 9.71 -7.21
CA PRO A 58 21.57 9.22 -8.45
C PRO A 58 22.52 8.30 -9.20
N ARG A 59 21.98 7.23 -9.78
CA ARG A 59 22.74 6.26 -10.57
C ARG A 59 22.42 6.39 -12.06
N PRO A 60 23.37 6.06 -12.95
CA PRO A 60 23.14 6.08 -14.40
C PRO A 60 22.06 5.10 -14.86
N GLN A 61 21.93 3.96 -14.16
CA GLN A 61 20.93 2.94 -14.43
C GLN A 61 19.83 3.01 -13.35
N SER A 62 18.58 3.11 -13.77
CA SER A 62 17.43 2.99 -12.86
C SER A 62 17.39 1.58 -12.28
N LEU A 63 17.22 1.47 -10.95
CA LEU A 63 16.95 0.20 -10.26
C LEU A 63 15.53 -0.29 -10.52
N ILE A 64 14.66 0.57 -11.06
CA ILE A 64 13.27 0.26 -11.39
C ILE A 64 13.12 0.48 -12.88
N ASP A 65 12.89 -0.59 -13.65
CA ASP A 65 12.47 -0.43 -15.04
C ASP A 65 11.00 0.03 -15.03
N ILE A 66 10.76 1.33 -15.24
CA ILE A 66 9.44 2.00 -15.17
C ILE A 66 8.39 1.38 -16.12
N LYS A 67 8.80 0.44 -16.98
CA LYS A 67 7.90 -0.34 -17.84
C LYS A 67 6.87 -1.17 -17.07
N THR A 68 7.03 -1.39 -15.77
CA THR A 68 6.08 -2.15 -14.93
C THR A 68 4.81 -1.39 -14.54
N ASP A 69 4.84 -0.04 -14.55
CA ASP A 69 3.69 0.82 -14.19
C ASP A 69 3.02 1.41 -15.44
N VAL A 70 2.60 0.56 -16.37
CA VAL A 70 1.73 1.01 -17.46
C VAL A 70 0.28 0.94 -16.99
N MET A 71 -0.40 2.08 -17.00
CA MET A 71 -1.85 2.14 -16.79
C MET A 71 -2.54 1.13 -17.71
N LYS A 72 -3.27 0.18 -17.12
CA LYS A 72 -3.98 -0.85 -17.86
C LYS A 72 -5.42 -0.39 -18.10
N LYS A 73 -5.87 -0.48 -19.35
CA LYS A 73 -7.30 -0.28 -19.67
C LYS A 73 -8.11 -1.40 -19.03
N GLY A 74 -9.32 -1.07 -18.57
CA GLY A 74 -10.25 -2.04 -17.97
C GLY A 74 -9.93 -2.44 -16.53
N VAL A 75 -9.08 -1.68 -15.83
CA VAL A 75 -8.91 -1.79 -14.37
C VAL A 75 -9.92 -0.88 -13.69
N ILE A 76 -10.61 -1.43 -12.68
CA ILE A 76 -11.52 -0.69 -11.82
C ILE A 76 -11.01 -0.70 -10.39
N SER A 77 -11.25 0.41 -9.69
CA SER A 77 -10.93 0.58 -8.27
C SER A 77 -12.20 0.47 -7.44
N LYS A 78 -12.18 -0.36 -6.40
CA LYS A 78 -13.29 -0.46 -5.43
C LYS A 78 -12.78 -0.39 -4.00
N ILE A 79 -13.61 0.19 -3.13
CA ILE A 79 -13.33 0.40 -1.71
C ILE A 79 -14.05 -0.67 -0.89
N PHE A 80 -13.26 -1.51 -0.22
CA PHE A 80 -13.72 -2.51 0.72
C PHE A 80 -13.44 -2.05 2.15
N VAL A 81 -14.50 -1.77 2.92
CA VAL A 81 -14.36 -1.22 4.28
C VAL A 81 -14.35 -2.35 5.29
N PHE A 82 -13.31 -2.41 6.12
CA PHE A 82 -13.19 -3.35 7.24
C PHE A 82 -13.24 -2.56 8.54
N ASN A 83 -14.26 -2.80 9.38
CA ASN A 83 -14.33 -2.15 10.69
C ASN A 83 -13.31 -2.77 11.68
N GLY A 84 -13.10 -2.11 12.82
CA GLY A 84 -12.15 -2.57 13.85
C GLY A 84 -12.40 -4.02 14.31
N PHE A 85 -13.66 -4.42 14.51
CA PHE A 85 -14.02 -5.78 14.92
C PHE A 85 -13.63 -6.83 13.87
N ALA A 86 -13.91 -6.57 12.60
CA ALA A 86 -13.54 -7.45 11.49
C ALA A 86 -12.02 -7.61 11.41
N ILE A 87 -11.27 -6.50 11.51
CA ILE A 87 -9.81 -6.51 11.50
C ILE A 87 -9.27 -7.34 12.68
N GLU A 88 -9.79 -7.16 13.89
CA GLU A 88 -9.32 -7.91 15.05
C GLU A 88 -9.65 -9.40 14.97
N ALA A 89 -10.80 -9.77 14.40
CA ALA A 89 -11.13 -11.16 14.12
C ALA A 89 -10.15 -11.79 13.11
N LEU A 90 -9.84 -11.09 12.02
CA LEU A 90 -8.82 -11.53 11.04
C LEU A 90 -7.43 -11.66 11.70
N ARG A 91 -7.04 -10.69 12.53
CA ARG A 91 -5.76 -10.73 13.27
C ARG A 91 -5.66 -11.93 14.20
N ALA A 92 -6.76 -12.33 14.81
CA ALA A 92 -6.82 -13.52 15.66
C ALA A 92 -6.66 -14.81 14.86
N MET A 93 -7.23 -14.88 13.64
CA MET A 93 -7.05 -16.04 12.75
C MET A 93 -5.59 -16.23 12.33
N TYR A 94 -4.89 -15.13 12.03
CA TYR A 94 -3.49 -15.17 11.60
C TYR A 94 -2.46 -15.09 12.73
N TRP A 95 -2.89 -15.24 13.98
CA TRP A 95 -1.99 -15.18 15.12
C TRP A 95 -1.05 -16.38 15.16
N ASP A 96 0.26 -16.11 15.16
CA ASP A 96 1.28 -17.10 15.51
C ASP A 96 1.24 -17.35 17.02
N LYS A 97 0.47 -18.36 17.43
CA LYS A 97 0.31 -18.74 18.84
C LYS A 97 1.59 -19.31 19.43
N GLU A 98 2.39 -20.03 18.64
CA GLU A 98 3.62 -20.68 19.09
C GLU A 98 4.66 -19.64 19.54
N ASN A 99 4.83 -18.58 18.75
CA ASN A 99 5.79 -17.51 19.05
C ASN A 99 5.14 -16.29 19.73
N ASN A 100 3.83 -16.36 20.00
CA ASN A 100 3.02 -15.26 20.53
C ASN A 100 3.13 -13.96 19.70
N ILE A 101 3.09 -14.07 18.37
CA ILE A 101 3.25 -12.91 17.47
C ILE A 101 1.95 -12.59 16.75
N ARG A 102 1.32 -11.47 17.13
CA ARG A 102 0.13 -10.96 16.46
C ARG A 102 0.50 -10.21 15.16
N PRO A 103 -0.23 -10.40 14.05
CA PRO A 103 -0.07 -9.55 12.87
C PRO A 103 -0.48 -8.10 13.10
N SER A 104 0.13 -7.20 12.33
CA SER A 104 -0.36 -5.82 12.17
C SER A 104 -1.62 -5.80 11.30
N ARG A 105 -2.37 -4.68 11.32
CA ARG A 105 -3.56 -4.50 10.47
C ARG A 105 -3.22 -4.63 8.98
N VAL A 106 -2.08 -4.06 8.56
CA VAL A 106 -1.59 -4.10 7.17
C VAL A 106 -1.24 -5.53 6.75
N GLU A 107 -0.44 -6.24 7.54
CA GLU A 107 -0.07 -7.64 7.25
C GLU A 107 -1.31 -8.54 7.17
N THR A 108 -2.29 -8.29 8.05
CA THR A 108 -3.56 -9.04 8.12
C THR A 108 -4.39 -8.83 6.86
N LEU A 109 -4.66 -7.57 6.51
CA LEU A 109 -5.56 -7.26 5.40
C LEU A 109 -4.91 -7.57 4.06
N SER A 110 -3.62 -7.30 3.86
CA SER A 110 -2.95 -7.66 2.61
C SER A 110 -2.97 -9.18 2.39
N THR A 111 -2.69 -9.94 3.44
CA THR A 111 -2.76 -11.41 3.44
C THR A 111 -4.17 -11.89 3.12
N PHE A 112 -5.17 -11.37 3.83
CA PHE A 112 -6.57 -11.76 3.65
C PHE A 112 -7.06 -11.47 2.23
N ILE A 113 -6.84 -10.25 1.73
CA ILE A 113 -7.29 -9.82 0.40
C ILE A 113 -6.64 -10.67 -0.69
N ILE A 114 -5.32 -10.89 -0.65
CA ILE A 114 -4.61 -11.70 -1.64
C ILE A 114 -5.08 -13.17 -1.59
N SER A 115 -5.34 -13.70 -0.40
CA SER A 115 -5.85 -15.06 -0.23
C SER A 115 -7.28 -15.22 -0.77
N ARG A 116 -8.15 -14.24 -0.52
CA ARG A 116 -9.51 -14.24 -1.08
C ARG A 116 -9.52 -14.02 -2.58
N TYR A 117 -8.63 -13.19 -3.10
CA TYR A 117 -8.42 -13.04 -4.54
C TYR A 117 -8.05 -14.38 -5.19
N GLU A 118 -7.06 -15.10 -4.66
CA GLU A 118 -6.71 -16.44 -5.17
C GLU A 118 -7.91 -17.38 -5.09
N ALA A 119 -8.60 -17.47 -3.94
CA ALA A 119 -9.76 -18.35 -3.79
C ALA A 119 -10.90 -18.05 -4.78
N ALA A 120 -11.14 -16.76 -5.09
CA ALA A 120 -12.24 -16.32 -5.93
C ALA A 120 -11.94 -16.42 -7.43
N VAL A 121 -10.75 -15.98 -7.83
CA VAL A 121 -10.34 -15.87 -9.24
C VAL A 121 -9.77 -17.18 -9.75
N SER A 122 -9.13 -17.96 -8.89
CA SER A 122 -8.39 -19.16 -9.27
C SER A 122 -9.26 -20.40 -9.24
N LYS A 123 -10.23 -20.43 -10.15
CA LYS A 123 -10.95 -21.65 -10.57
C LYS A 123 -10.36 -22.19 -11.87
N ILE A 124 -9.03 -22.23 -11.99
CA ILE A 124 -8.40 -22.60 -13.27
C ILE A 124 -8.64 -24.09 -13.59
N PRO A 125 -9.23 -24.41 -14.77
CA PRO A 125 -9.50 -25.78 -15.21
C PRO A 125 -8.29 -26.55 -15.81
N LYS A 126 -7.05 -26.04 -15.73
CA LYS A 126 -5.86 -26.64 -16.39
C LYS A 126 -4.58 -26.50 -15.55
N PRO A 127 -3.68 -27.49 -15.57
CA PRO A 127 -2.47 -27.46 -14.76
C PRO A 127 -1.43 -26.54 -15.42
N LYS A 128 -1.29 -25.30 -14.93
CA LYS A 128 -0.02 -24.58 -15.11
C LYS A 128 1.04 -25.30 -14.29
N LYS A 129 2.27 -25.42 -14.80
CA LYS A 129 3.37 -26.14 -14.14
C LYS A 129 3.71 -25.53 -12.77
N GLU A 130 3.57 -24.22 -12.66
CA GLU A 130 3.90 -23.45 -11.46
C GLU A 130 3.09 -22.15 -11.48
N ARG A 131 2.55 -21.73 -10.32
CA ARG A 131 1.94 -20.42 -10.13
C ARG A 131 2.52 -19.79 -8.87
N VAL A 132 3.04 -18.58 -9.00
CA VAL A 132 3.71 -17.83 -7.93
C VAL A 132 3.08 -16.45 -7.81
N TYR A 133 2.90 -16.01 -6.57
CA TYR A 133 2.54 -14.66 -6.22
C TYR A 133 3.79 -13.88 -5.84
N THR A 134 4.02 -12.74 -6.48
CA THR A 134 5.03 -11.76 -6.08
C THR A 134 4.31 -10.63 -5.34
N ILE A 135 4.52 -10.51 -4.04
CA ILE A 135 3.89 -9.48 -3.20
C ILE A 135 4.92 -8.41 -2.88
N LEU A 136 4.72 -7.19 -3.38
CA LEU A 136 5.59 -6.04 -3.18
C LEU A 136 4.97 -5.09 -2.16
N HIS A 137 5.46 -5.10 -0.93
CA HIS A 137 5.05 -4.14 0.10
C HIS A 137 5.91 -2.88 0.05
N THR A 138 5.28 -1.71 -0.02
CA THR A 138 6.00 -0.45 0.15
C THR A 138 6.48 -0.28 1.59
N VAL A 139 7.74 0.08 1.78
CA VAL A 139 8.38 0.24 3.10
C VAL A 139 8.93 1.65 3.24
N ASN A 140 8.48 2.33 4.29
CA ASN A 140 8.98 3.63 4.71
C ASN A 140 10.42 3.51 5.28
N LEU A 141 11.38 4.17 4.64
CA LEU A 141 12.77 4.21 5.10
C LEU A 141 13.03 5.26 6.18
N HIS A 142 12.19 6.29 6.34
CA HIS A 142 12.41 7.36 7.33
C HIS A 142 12.79 6.84 8.73
N PRO A 143 12.03 5.91 9.36
CA PRO A 143 12.39 5.39 10.68
C PRO A 143 13.50 4.32 10.65
N ARG A 144 13.91 3.84 9.46
CA ARG A 144 14.84 2.72 9.29
C ARG A 144 16.28 3.16 9.01
N MET A 145 16.49 4.41 8.67
CA MET A 145 17.83 5.02 8.57
C MET A 145 18.56 4.98 9.93
N ASN A 146 19.88 5.18 9.90
CA ASN A 146 20.71 5.23 11.10
C ASN A 146 21.63 6.47 11.09
N PRO A 147 21.28 7.55 11.79
CA PRO A 147 20.06 7.74 12.60
C PRO A 147 18.78 7.78 11.75
N PRO A 148 17.58 7.61 12.34
CA PRO A 148 16.31 7.88 11.66
C PRO A 148 16.31 9.28 11.03
N LEU A 149 15.63 9.43 9.88
CA LEU A 149 15.54 10.72 9.22
C LEU A 149 14.82 11.74 10.12
N ALA A 150 15.25 13.00 10.01
CA ALA A 150 14.58 14.10 10.69
C ALA A 150 13.14 14.23 10.20
N GLU A 151 12.27 14.75 11.05
CA GLU A 151 10.85 14.89 10.72
C GLU A 151 10.61 15.84 9.54
N ASN A 152 11.50 16.79 9.30
CA ASN A 152 11.44 17.68 8.13
C ASN A 152 12.17 17.15 6.90
N SER A 153 12.77 15.95 6.94
CA SER A 153 13.36 15.33 5.75
C SER A 153 12.26 15.09 4.72
N PHE A 154 12.46 15.64 3.53
CA PHE A 154 11.47 15.66 2.46
C PHE A 154 12.05 15.02 1.20
N GLY A 155 11.31 14.09 0.63
CA GLY A 155 11.73 13.36 -0.56
C GLY A 155 11.18 11.94 -0.58
N ASN A 156 11.55 11.17 -1.61
CA ASN A 156 11.06 9.81 -1.75
C ASN A 156 12.02 8.86 -1.02
N PHE A 157 11.61 8.39 0.16
CA PHE A 157 12.36 7.44 0.98
C PHE A 157 11.58 6.14 1.12
N LEU A 158 11.24 5.57 -0.04
CA LEU A 158 10.43 4.36 -0.15
C LEU A 158 11.21 3.26 -0.88
N VAL A 159 11.05 2.03 -0.42
CA VAL A 159 11.51 0.82 -1.14
C VAL A 159 10.42 -0.23 -1.15
N TYR A 160 10.52 -1.18 -2.07
CA TYR A 160 9.64 -2.35 -2.10
C TYR A 160 10.31 -3.53 -1.40
N ALA A 161 9.62 -4.10 -0.41
CA ALA A 161 9.94 -5.40 0.15
C ALA A 161 9.14 -6.46 -0.60
N GLY A 162 9.82 -7.22 -1.45
CA GLY A 162 9.18 -8.27 -2.24
C GLY A 162 9.25 -9.66 -1.59
N THR A 163 8.17 -10.42 -1.74
CA THR A 163 8.07 -11.81 -1.27
C THR A 163 7.42 -12.67 -2.36
N GLN A 164 8.07 -13.78 -2.73
CA GLN A 164 7.54 -14.72 -3.73
C GLN A 164 6.98 -15.98 -3.06
N ILE A 165 5.74 -16.34 -3.38
CA ILE A 165 4.96 -17.35 -2.67
C ILE A 165 4.21 -18.24 -3.67
N PRO A 166 4.37 -19.57 -3.64
CA PRO A 166 3.57 -20.46 -4.47
C PRO A 166 2.07 -20.33 -4.16
N ALA A 167 1.21 -20.34 -5.18
CA ALA A 167 -0.24 -20.24 -4.99
C ALA A 167 -0.82 -21.37 -4.11
N SER A 168 -0.21 -22.56 -4.14
CA SER A 168 -0.55 -23.67 -3.24
C SER A 168 -0.39 -23.33 -1.75
N SER A 169 0.51 -22.40 -1.41
CA SER A 169 0.67 -21.89 -0.04
C SER A 169 -0.38 -20.85 0.35
N ILE A 170 -1.10 -20.27 -0.64
CA ILE A 170 -2.12 -19.23 -0.45
C ILE A 170 -3.53 -19.82 -0.39
N ASN A 171 -3.78 -21.00 -0.99
CA ASN A 171 -5.12 -21.61 -1.07
C ASN A 171 -5.29 -22.89 -0.21
N GLY A 172 -4.27 -23.32 0.55
CA GLY A 172 -4.34 -24.50 1.44
C GLY A 172 -4.86 -24.17 2.86
N GLU A 173 -5.00 -25.16 3.74
CA GLU A 173 -5.32 -24.92 5.18
C GLU A 173 -4.33 -23.94 5.85
N ALA A 174 -3.08 -23.88 5.35
CA ALA A 174 -2.06 -22.90 5.73
C ALA A 174 -2.36 -21.44 5.30
N SER A 175 -3.33 -21.21 4.41
CA SER A 175 -3.88 -19.90 4.06
C SER A 175 -4.57 -19.23 5.25
N ILE A 176 -5.08 -20.04 6.18
CA ILE A 176 -5.80 -19.62 7.39
C ILE A 176 -4.87 -19.72 8.63
N THR A 177 -3.55 -19.73 8.41
CA THR A 177 -2.56 -19.75 9.50
C THR A 177 -1.58 -18.59 9.37
N SER A 178 -0.72 -18.44 10.37
CA SER A 178 0.30 -17.37 10.44
C SER A 178 1.39 -17.47 9.36
N GLY A 179 1.44 -18.55 8.57
CA GLY A 179 2.54 -18.83 7.64
C GLY A 179 2.74 -17.77 6.56
N LEU A 180 1.67 -17.33 5.91
CA LEU A 180 1.72 -16.30 4.87
C LEU A 180 2.13 -14.93 5.46
N VAL A 181 1.52 -14.54 6.57
CA VAL A 181 1.89 -13.34 7.34
C VAL A 181 3.37 -13.37 7.72
N LYS A 182 3.89 -14.51 8.18
CA LYS A 182 5.29 -14.66 8.59
C LYS A 182 6.24 -14.41 7.42
N LYS A 183 5.96 -14.97 6.24
CA LYS A 183 6.75 -14.74 5.02
C LYS A 183 6.78 -13.26 4.62
N ILE A 184 5.61 -12.61 4.59
CA ILE A 184 5.50 -11.17 4.28
C ILE A 184 6.32 -10.35 5.29
N ARG A 185 6.16 -10.64 6.58
CA ARG A 185 6.90 -9.98 7.65
C ARG A 185 8.40 -10.15 7.52
N GLU A 186 8.87 -11.35 7.20
CA GLU A 186 10.28 -11.63 6.96
C GLU A 186 10.81 -10.81 5.77
N GLY A 187 10.06 -10.75 4.67
CA GLY A 187 10.36 -9.88 3.52
C GLY A 187 10.52 -8.41 3.93
N VAL A 188 9.57 -7.86 4.69
CA VAL A 188 9.62 -6.47 5.19
C VAL A 188 10.77 -6.26 6.19
N LYS A 189 11.11 -7.27 7.00
CA LYS A 189 12.25 -7.21 7.95
C LYS A 189 13.61 -7.21 7.26
N LYS A 190 13.72 -7.76 6.04
CA LYS A 190 14.97 -7.69 5.24
C LYS A 190 15.36 -6.26 4.90
N MET A 191 14.39 -5.34 4.79
CA MET A 191 14.63 -3.91 4.54
C MET A 191 15.16 -3.21 5.81
N ASN A 192 16.24 -3.74 6.40
CA ASN A 192 16.85 -3.26 7.64
C ASN A 192 18.00 -2.29 7.34
N LYS A 193 18.72 -1.88 8.39
CA LYS A 193 19.86 -0.94 8.28
C LYS A 193 20.96 -1.43 7.35
N GLU A 194 21.22 -2.75 7.31
CA GLU A 194 22.25 -3.32 6.44
C GLU A 194 21.83 -3.30 4.97
N TYR A 195 20.56 -3.63 4.70
CA TYR A 195 19.98 -3.47 3.35
C TYR A 195 20.10 -2.01 2.88
N ILE A 196 19.72 -1.06 3.73
CA ILE A 196 19.81 0.37 3.40
C ILE A 196 21.25 0.77 3.11
N ARG A 197 22.22 0.36 3.93
CA ARG A 197 23.64 0.66 3.72
C ARG A 197 24.12 0.18 2.34
N LYS A 198 23.81 -1.06 1.98
CA LYS A 198 24.13 -1.61 0.65
C LYS A 198 23.40 -0.87 -0.48
N LEU A 199 22.13 -0.53 -0.24
CA LEU A 199 21.34 0.30 -1.15
C LEU A 199 21.95 1.68 -1.33
N GLN A 200 22.60 2.29 -0.34
CA GLN A 200 23.32 3.55 -0.49
C GLN A 200 24.61 3.37 -1.29
N MET A 201 25.31 2.25 -1.10
CA MET A 201 26.62 1.97 -1.70
C MET A 201 26.60 1.52 -3.16
N GLY A 202 25.48 1.04 -3.69
CA GLY A 202 25.47 0.43 -5.04
C GLY A 202 25.26 -1.06 -5.07
N GLU A 203 25.23 -1.70 -3.91
CA GLU A 203 25.48 -3.14 -3.78
C GLU A 203 24.21 -3.97 -3.61
N GLU A 204 23.03 -3.33 -3.58
CA GLU A 204 21.76 -4.00 -3.39
C GLU A 204 20.75 -3.66 -4.48
N ASP A 205 20.09 -4.71 -4.96
CA ASP A 205 19.06 -4.64 -5.99
C ASP A 205 18.07 -5.82 -5.84
N GLU A 206 17.39 -5.85 -4.69
CA GLU A 206 16.41 -6.90 -4.38
C GLU A 206 15.26 -6.94 -5.41
N LEU A 207 14.85 -5.78 -5.94
CA LEU A 207 13.76 -5.71 -6.92
C LEU A 207 14.16 -6.35 -8.24
N SER A 208 15.35 -6.04 -8.78
CA SER A 208 15.81 -6.70 -10.00
C SER A 208 15.96 -8.21 -9.83
N LYS A 209 16.41 -8.67 -8.65
CA LYS A 209 16.49 -10.12 -8.37
C LYS A 209 15.10 -10.78 -8.42
N ILE A 210 14.09 -10.13 -7.84
CA ILE A 210 12.70 -10.62 -7.88
C ILE A 210 12.16 -10.61 -9.30
N GLN A 211 12.39 -9.54 -10.06
CA GLN A 211 11.97 -9.43 -11.45
C GLN A 211 12.62 -10.51 -12.33
N GLN A 212 13.93 -10.72 -12.21
CA GLN A 212 14.65 -11.78 -12.92
C GLN A 212 14.11 -13.17 -12.57
N ASN A 213 13.77 -13.42 -11.31
CA ASN A 213 13.17 -14.69 -10.92
C ASN A 213 11.75 -14.85 -11.48
N SER A 214 10.94 -13.78 -11.48
CA SER A 214 9.61 -13.78 -12.10
C SER A 214 9.69 -14.11 -13.60
N GLU A 215 10.58 -13.45 -14.34
CA GLU A 215 10.80 -13.72 -15.76
C GLU A 215 11.26 -15.16 -16.02
N SER A 216 12.10 -15.71 -15.13
CA SER A 216 12.56 -17.10 -15.20
C SER A 216 11.41 -18.10 -15.00
N ILE A 217 10.48 -17.82 -14.08
CA ILE A 217 9.27 -18.64 -13.88
C ILE A 217 8.40 -18.62 -15.14
N GLU A 218 8.15 -17.44 -15.71
CA GLU A 218 7.33 -17.28 -16.92
C GLU A 218 7.94 -17.98 -18.13
N LYS A 219 9.26 -17.84 -18.34
CA LYS A 219 10.00 -18.53 -19.42
C LYS A 219 9.89 -20.06 -19.31
N ARG A 220 9.73 -20.61 -18.10
CA ARG A 220 9.52 -22.05 -17.86
C ARG A 220 8.05 -22.48 -18.03
N GLY A 221 7.15 -21.57 -18.41
CA GLY A 221 5.72 -21.80 -18.58
C GLY A 221 4.93 -21.73 -17.27
N GLY A 222 5.51 -21.14 -16.22
CA GLY A 222 4.81 -20.78 -15.00
C GLY A 222 4.01 -19.48 -15.16
N GLU A 223 3.23 -19.14 -14.14
CA GLU A 223 2.51 -17.88 -14.04
C GLU A 223 2.96 -17.11 -12.81
N VAL A 224 3.23 -15.82 -13.00
CA VAL A 224 3.52 -14.88 -11.92
C VAL A 224 2.34 -13.91 -11.79
N ILE A 225 1.80 -13.79 -10.59
CA ILE A 225 0.78 -12.80 -10.23
C ILE A 225 1.44 -11.80 -9.29
N GLU A 226 1.66 -10.58 -9.77
CA GLU A 226 2.25 -9.52 -8.95
C GLU A 226 1.15 -8.70 -8.26
N PHE A 227 1.28 -8.53 -6.95
CA PHE A 227 0.47 -7.60 -6.15
C PHE A 227 1.37 -6.53 -5.54
N GLN A 228 0.97 -5.28 -5.67
CA GLN A 228 1.60 -4.18 -4.94
C GLN A 228 0.72 -3.79 -3.75
N VAL A 229 1.33 -3.60 -2.59
CA VAL A 229 0.63 -3.24 -1.35
C VAL A 229 1.24 -2.00 -0.76
N THR A 230 0.43 -0.96 -0.63
CA THR A 230 0.79 0.30 0.03
C THR A 230 -0.14 0.59 1.19
N SER A 231 0.40 1.21 2.23
CA SER A 231 -0.33 1.55 3.45
C SER A 231 -0.18 3.02 3.74
N LEU A 232 -1.32 3.71 3.73
CA LEU A 232 -1.51 5.11 4.10
C LEU A 232 -2.22 5.22 5.46
N SER A 233 -2.36 4.11 6.18
CA SER A 233 -2.70 4.08 7.60
C SER A 233 -1.68 4.83 8.45
N ARG A 234 -2.15 5.53 9.49
CA ARG A 234 -1.41 6.34 10.47
C ARG A 234 -0.82 7.63 9.91
N PHE A 235 -1.32 8.09 8.76
CA PHE A 235 -0.98 9.40 8.22
C PHE A 235 -1.84 10.52 8.84
N HIS A 236 -2.95 10.15 9.50
CA HIS A 236 -3.85 11.04 10.23
C HIS A 236 -4.51 12.09 9.31
N PHE A 237 -5.03 11.65 8.15
CA PHE A 237 -5.74 12.52 7.21
C PHE A 237 -6.91 13.26 7.86
N TYR A 238 -7.65 12.58 8.75
CA TYR A 238 -8.80 13.14 9.47
C TYR A 238 -8.44 14.16 10.56
N GLU A 239 -7.14 14.42 10.81
CA GLU A 239 -6.67 15.44 11.75
C GLU A 239 -6.28 16.77 11.06
N ILE A 240 -6.38 16.84 9.73
CA ILE A 240 -6.00 18.02 8.94
C ILE A 240 -7.11 19.07 9.01
N ASP A 241 -6.82 20.22 9.60
CA ASP A 241 -7.77 21.31 9.74
C ASP A 241 -7.16 22.63 9.24
N PHE A 242 -7.73 23.16 8.17
CA PHE A 242 -7.33 24.43 7.55
C PHE A 242 -7.95 25.66 8.24
N GLY A 243 -8.73 25.47 9.31
CA GLY A 243 -9.46 26.52 10.04
C GLY A 243 -10.97 26.47 9.85
N TRP A 244 -11.48 25.54 9.04
CA TRP A 244 -12.91 25.33 8.77
C TRP A 244 -13.43 23.97 9.26
N GLY A 245 -12.63 23.26 10.07
CA GLY A 245 -12.97 21.94 10.60
C GLY A 245 -12.19 20.82 9.94
N LYS A 246 -12.31 19.63 10.54
CA LYS A 246 -11.69 18.39 10.09
C LYS A 246 -12.44 17.79 8.89
N PRO A 247 -11.81 16.95 8.05
CA PRO A 247 -12.47 16.37 6.89
C PRO A 247 -13.54 15.36 7.32
N ASP A 248 -14.71 15.42 6.70
CA ASP A 248 -15.72 14.36 6.85
C ASP A 248 -15.30 13.06 6.15
N TRP A 249 -14.54 13.19 5.05
CA TRP A 249 -14.02 12.08 4.26
C TRP A 249 -12.67 12.44 3.62
N SER A 250 -11.77 11.46 3.56
CA SER A 250 -10.51 11.55 2.85
C SER A 250 -10.37 10.35 1.93
N SER A 251 -10.00 10.58 0.68
CA SER A 251 -9.90 9.55 -0.35
C SER A 251 -8.74 9.82 -1.30
N THR A 252 -8.47 8.86 -2.19
CA THR A 252 -7.54 8.99 -3.32
C THR A 252 -8.32 8.88 -4.62
N GLY A 253 -7.81 9.53 -5.68
CA GLY A 253 -8.24 9.22 -7.04
C GLY A 253 -8.03 7.74 -7.36
N ALA A 254 -8.86 7.19 -8.25
CA ALA A 254 -8.74 5.80 -8.70
C ALA A 254 -7.40 5.56 -9.40
N TRP A 255 -6.77 4.42 -9.09
CA TRP A 255 -5.51 4.02 -9.71
C TRP A 255 -5.78 3.02 -10.84
N SER A 256 -5.26 3.30 -12.03
CA SER A 256 -5.46 2.43 -13.21
C SER A 256 -4.40 1.32 -13.32
N PHE A 257 -3.86 0.89 -12.18
CA PHE A 257 -2.86 -0.18 -12.08
C PHE A 257 -3.52 -1.44 -11.53
N ASP A 258 -3.42 -2.55 -12.27
CA ASP A 258 -4.00 -3.84 -11.85
C ASP A 258 -3.24 -4.42 -10.65
N LYS A 259 -3.98 -5.00 -9.71
CA LYS A 259 -3.48 -5.71 -8.51
C LYS A 259 -2.73 -4.83 -7.51
N ILE A 260 -3.18 -3.57 -7.37
CA ILE A 260 -2.76 -2.71 -6.26
C ILE A 260 -3.78 -2.77 -5.11
N ILE A 261 -3.26 -2.92 -3.89
CA ILE A 261 -4.00 -2.78 -2.63
C ILE A 261 -3.46 -1.55 -1.89
N ALA A 262 -4.30 -0.54 -1.69
CA ALA A 262 -3.99 0.63 -0.87
C ALA A 262 -4.85 0.66 0.38
N LEU A 263 -4.24 0.78 1.56
CA LEU A 263 -4.93 0.73 2.85
C LEU A 263 -4.95 2.12 3.49
N PHE A 264 -6.14 2.64 3.79
CA PHE A 264 -6.37 3.91 4.46
C PHE A 264 -7.12 3.69 5.76
N ASP A 265 -6.80 4.44 6.82
CA ASP A 265 -7.62 4.38 8.04
C ASP A 265 -8.99 5.05 7.78
N THR A 266 -10.05 4.51 8.39
CA THR A 266 -11.35 5.19 8.46
C THR A 266 -11.31 6.35 9.45
N SER A 267 -12.32 7.22 9.42
CA SER A 267 -12.40 8.41 10.29
C SER A 267 -12.46 8.09 11.79
N ASP A 268 -12.93 6.90 12.17
CA ASP A 268 -12.91 6.42 13.55
C ASP A 268 -11.52 5.95 14.04
N GLY A 269 -10.54 5.83 13.13
CA GLY A 269 -9.18 5.39 13.41
C GLY A 269 -9.00 3.88 13.63
N ASP A 270 -10.09 3.14 13.80
CA ASP A 270 -10.08 1.71 14.11
C ASP A 270 -10.19 0.84 12.86
N GLY A 271 -11.06 1.23 11.93
CA GLY A 271 -11.27 0.56 10.65
C GLY A 271 -10.25 0.92 9.56
N ILE A 272 -10.37 0.23 8.42
CA ILE A 272 -9.56 0.44 7.22
C ILE A 272 -10.44 0.40 5.97
N GLU A 273 -10.27 1.38 5.10
CA GLU A 273 -10.71 1.35 3.71
C GLU A 273 -9.61 0.73 2.84
N ALA A 274 -9.88 -0.43 2.25
CA ALA A 274 -8.99 -1.08 1.30
C ALA A 274 -9.42 -0.75 -0.14
N TYR A 275 -8.62 0.05 -0.83
CA TYR A 275 -8.78 0.34 -2.25
C TYR A 275 -8.10 -0.78 -3.01
N VAL A 276 -8.89 -1.60 -3.68
CA VAL A 276 -8.42 -2.77 -4.43
C VAL A 276 -8.67 -2.48 -5.90
N ASN A 277 -7.60 -2.56 -6.70
CA ASN A 277 -7.62 -2.29 -8.13
C ASN A 277 -7.46 -3.62 -8.87
N LEU A 278 -8.45 -4.00 -9.67
CA LEU A 278 -8.45 -5.25 -10.44
C LEU A 278 -9.05 -5.00 -11.82
N ASN A 279 -8.76 -5.86 -12.79
CA ASN A 279 -9.60 -5.90 -14.00
C ASN A 279 -11.06 -6.24 -13.66
N GLU A 280 -11.99 -5.83 -14.52
CA GLU A 280 -13.44 -5.99 -14.30
C GLU A 280 -13.86 -7.44 -14.00
N GLU A 281 -13.30 -8.42 -14.71
CA GLU A 281 -13.64 -9.84 -14.54
C GLU A 281 -13.21 -10.37 -13.17
N ASP A 282 -11.96 -10.08 -12.78
CA ASP A 282 -11.41 -10.49 -11.50
C ASP A 282 -12.13 -9.79 -10.34
N MET A 283 -12.47 -8.51 -10.49
CA MET A 283 -13.23 -7.77 -9.49
C MET A 283 -14.61 -8.38 -9.26
N ALA A 284 -15.33 -8.72 -10.33
CA ALA A 284 -16.66 -9.34 -10.19
C ALA A 284 -16.61 -10.67 -9.43
N LYS A 285 -15.57 -11.49 -9.68
CA LYS A 285 -15.35 -12.74 -8.93
C LYS A 285 -14.98 -12.46 -7.48
N PHE A 286 -14.08 -11.51 -7.25
CA PHE A 286 -13.61 -11.13 -5.92
C PHE A 286 -14.75 -10.61 -5.03
N GLU A 287 -15.62 -9.74 -5.56
CA GLU A 287 -16.80 -9.22 -4.85
C GLU A 287 -17.83 -10.31 -4.52
N ALA A 288 -17.92 -11.34 -5.35
CA ALA A 288 -18.80 -12.48 -5.11
C ALA A 288 -18.29 -13.43 -4.03
N ASP A 289 -17.05 -13.27 -3.56
CA ASP A 289 -16.45 -14.14 -2.55
C ASP A 289 -17.16 -14.05 -1.20
N GLU A 290 -17.76 -15.17 -0.76
CA GLU A 290 -18.58 -15.19 0.45
C GLU A 290 -17.80 -14.87 1.73
N MET A 291 -16.53 -15.26 1.80
CA MET A 291 -15.72 -15.01 2.99
C MET A 291 -15.28 -13.55 3.05
N LEU A 292 -14.91 -12.92 1.93
CA LEU A 292 -14.70 -11.48 1.86
C LEU A 292 -15.95 -10.74 2.37
N ARG A 293 -17.13 -11.11 1.87
CA ARG A 293 -18.42 -10.48 2.23
C ARG A 293 -18.75 -10.56 3.72
N LYS A 294 -18.21 -11.54 4.46
CA LYS A 294 -18.40 -11.67 5.92
C LYS A 294 -17.62 -10.62 6.73
N PHE A 295 -16.52 -10.10 6.19
CA PHE A 295 -15.63 -9.20 6.92
C PHE A 295 -15.72 -7.73 6.46
N ILE A 296 -16.34 -7.47 5.31
CA ILE A 296 -16.56 -6.10 4.84
C ILE A 296 -17.85 -5.53 5.43
N THR A 297 -17.80 -4.25 5.78
CA THR A 297 -18.97 -3.48 6.19
C THR A 297 -19.70 -3.00 4.93
N PRO A 298 -21.04 -3.05 4.88
CA PRO A 298 -21.81 -2.42 3.80
C PRO A 298 -21.42 -0.95 3.71
N ASN A 299 -20.73 -0.59 2.65
CA ASN A 299 -20.22 0.76 2.50
C ASN A 299 -21.37 1.70 2.09
N TYR A 300 -21.69 2.68 2.94
CA TYR A 300 -22.74 3.66 2.69
C TYR A 300 -22.44 4.49 1.43
N TYR A 301 -21.16 4.68 1.10
CA TYR A 301 -20.68 5.50 -0.02
C TYR A 301 -20.51 4.71 -1.33
N SER A 302 -20.23 3.40 -1.28
CA SER A 302 -20.02 2.59 -2.51
C SER A 302 -21.31 2.29 -3.26
N SER A 303 -22.47 2.35 -2.60
CA SER A 303 -23.77 2.11 -3.24
C SER A 303 -24.11 3.11 -4.34
N ARG A 304 -23.35 4.22 -4.48
CA ARG A 304 -23.63 5.28 -5.46
C ARG A 304 -22.51 5.59 -6.44
N HIS A 305 -21.24 5.29 -6.18
CA HIS A 305 -20.14 5.80 -7.01
C HIS A 305 -19.17 4.69 -7.45
N ASN A 306 -19.31 4.25 -8.69
CA ASN A 306 -18.19 3.70 -9.45
C ASN A 306 -17.24 4.87 -9.73
N ILE A 307 -16.10 4.91 -9.04
CA ILE A 307 -15.07 5.92 -9.29
C ILE A 307 -14.38 5.56 -10.61
N ASN A 308 -14.95 6.04 -11.72
CA ASN A 308 -14.34 5.92 -13.04
C ASN A 308 -13.15 6.87 -13.12
N SER A 309 -11.96 6.35 -13.46
CA SER A 309 -10.76 7.13 -13.74
C SER A 309 -10.91 7.87 -15.08
N ASN A 310 -11.58 9.02 -15.08
CA ASN A 310 -11.56 9.99 -16.18
C ASN A 310 -11.18 11.38 -15.65
N LEU A 311 -10.04 11.46 -14.96
CA LEU A 311 -9.32 12.71 -14.71
C LEU A 311 -7.88 12.53 -15.18
#